data_AF-A0A6A7AFL5-F1
#
_entry.id   AF-A0A6A7AFL5-F1
#
_cell.length_a   1.000
_cell.length_b   1.000
_cell.length_c   1.000
_cell.angle_alpha   90.00
_cell.angle_beta   90.00
_cell.angle_gamma   90.00
#
_symmetry.space_group_name_H-M   'P 1'
#
loop_
_entity.id
_entity.type
_entity.pdbx_description
1 polymer ?
#
loop_
_entity_poly.entity_id
_entity_poly.type
_entity_poly.pdbx_seq_one_letter_code
_entity_poly.pdbx_strand_id
1 'polypeptide(L)'
;MRCSILNLAFIASAAATKAHRAVYDNSTLQVETRSLDELHQAALAEGGVVTLWHGGDEATQQNFLKNAFETRFPGMTLNVTVDLSKYHDSNLDQQIADENVYVDSIILQTLHDYPRWKEQGVLLNYAPAGFEAIHGDFKDDDAAYMGLFIIAWGLTSNPNKTTVATPTEYTDFLDPAFKDKLVLTYPNDDDAVLFQFDLIVKQYGQEWFDGLLAQNPRWVRGTATPRTLLNAANSSYVATFTSSKSPAAQPGTAFPTEGEFVAWPQTGAILKDAPHPEGAKLLHNFILSTEHQSVRGWSVREDLPAPVGFSKIWEQEGTNVTAFGEWMSDRANVERMRFWFENLIGSAQGLSPLKDNL
;
A
#
# COMPACT_ATOMS: atom_id res chain seq x y z
N MET A 1 -42.86 48.67 45.21
CA MET A 1 -42.43 47.28 45.53
C MET A 1 -43.48 46.35 44.96
N ARG A 2 -43.24 45.33 44.14
CA ARG A 2 -42.05 44.73 43.52
C ARG A 2 -42.60 43.88 42.34
N CYS A 3 -41.97 44.00 41.16
CA CYS A 3 -41.61 42.99 40.15
C CYS A 3 -42.45 41.70 40.00
N SER A 4 -43.02 41.41 38.81
CA SER A 4 -42.46 40.61 37.68
C SER A 4 -42.45 39.10 37.98
N ILE A 5 -42.79 38.16 37.07
CA ILE A 5 -42.22 37.91 35.75
C ILE A 5 -43.22 37.09 34.90
N LEU A 6 -43.45 37.50 33.65
CA LEU A 6 -44.02 36.67 32.58
C LEU A 6 -42.90 35.79 31.99
N ASN A 7 -43.10 34.48 31.93
CA ASN A 7 -42.24 33.58 31.14
C ASN A 7 -42.84 33.42 29.74
N LEU A 8 -42.21 34.04 28.74
CA LEU A 8 -42.37 33.68 27.33
C LEU A 8 -41.43 32.51 27.02
N ALA A 9 -41.99 31.36 26.64
CA ALA A 9 -41.22 30.29 26.04
C ALA A 9 -41.06 30.55 24.53
N PHE A 10 -39.83 30.84 24.10
CA PHE A 10 -39.44 30.82 22.69
C PHE A 10 -39.21 29.38 22.26
N ILE A 11 -40.03 28.87 21.34
CA ILE A 11 -39.75 27.61 20.62
C ILE A 11 -38.90 27.99 19.41
N ALA A 12 -37.60 27.72 19.49
CA ALA A 12 -36.71 27.79 18.34
C ALA A 12 -36.85 26.51 17.52
N SER A 13 -37.49 26.60 16.36
CA SER A 13 -37.50 25.55 15.35
C SER A 13 -36.12 25.47 14.69
N ALA A 14 -35.30 24.50 15.08
CA ALA A 14 -34.10 24.14 14.36
C ALA A 14 -34.49 23.44 13.05
N ALA A 15 -34.34 24.14 11.93
CA ALA A 15 -34.42 23.52 10.62
C ALA A 15 -33.15 22.69 10.39
N ALA A 16 -33.28 21.37 10.45
CA ALA A 16 -32.23 20.46 10.02
C ALA A 16 -32.15 20.50 8.49
N THR A 17 -31.15 21.20 7.95
CA THR A 17 -30.73 21.06 6.55
C THR A 17 -30.16 19.65 6.36
N LYS A 18 -30.99 18.73 5.86
CA LYS A 18 -30.47 17.50 5.24
C LYS A 18 -29.69 17.94 4.00
N ALA A 19 -28.36 17.86 4.07
CA ALA A 19 -27.54 17.90 2.86
C ALA A 19 -28.06 16.82 1.91
N HIS A 20 -28.43 17.21 0.70
CA HIS A 20 -28.76 16.27 -0.37
C HIS A 20 -27.48 15.49 -0.69
N ARG A 21 -27.34 14.29 -0.12
CA ARG A 21 -26.36 13.32 -0.61
C ARG A 21 -26.78 13.00 -2.04
N ALA A 22 -25.98 13.42 -3.01
CA ALA A 22 -26.18 13.01 -4.39
C ALA A 22 -26.09 11.49 -4.43
N VAL A 23 -27.20 10.82 -4.73
CA VAL A 23 -27.22 9.37 -4.93
C VAL A 23 -26.63 9.14 -6.31
N TYR A 24 -25.35 8.74 -6.37
CA TYR A 24 -24.73 8.32 -7.62
C TYR A 24 -25.33 6.96 -8.02
N ASP A 25 -25.83 6.87 -9.25
CA ASP A 25 -26.33 5.62 -9.83
C ASP A 25 -25.15 4.69 -10.14
N ASN A 26 -25.13 3.53 -9.49
CA ASN A 26 -23.92 2.74 -9.23
C ASN A 26 -23.69 1.59 -10.22
N SER A 27 -24.46 1.53 -11.31
CA SER A 27 -24.16 0.64 -12.45
C SER A 27 -23.47 1.37 -13.59
N THR A 28 -23.34 2.70 -13.51
CA THR A 28 -22.82 3.50 -14.62
C THR A 28 -21.38 3.89 -14.33
N LEU A 29 -20.46 3.32 -15.11
CA LEU A 29 -19.06 3.75 -15.16
C LEU A 29 -18.98 5.28 -15.33
N GLN A 30 -18.31 5.94 -14.39
CA GLN A 30 -18.06 7.38 -14.44
C GLN A 30 -16.66 7.62 -15.03
N VAL A 31 -16.58 8.17 -16.23
CA VAL A 31 -15.31 8.55 -16.86
C VAL A 31 -15.00 10.00 -16.52
N GLU A 32 -13.83 10.26 -15.97
CA GLU A 32 -13.40 11.62 -15.65
C GLU A 32 -13.01 12.41 -16.90
N THR A 33 -13.57 13.60 -17.03
CA THR A 33 -13.28 14.53 -18.14
C THR A 33 -12.75 15.87 -17.64
N ARG A 34 -12.80 16.13 -16.34
CA ARG A 34 -12.37 17.37 -15.70
C ARG A 34 -10.87 17.35 -15.50
N SER A 35 -10.28 18.55 -15.52
CA SER A 35 -8.90 18.78 -15.10
C SER A 35 -8.73 18.58 -13.60
N LEU A 36 -7.48 18.39 -13.16
CA LEU A 36 -7.13 18.37 -11.73
C LEU A 36 -7.56 19.64 -11.00
N ASP A 37 -7.52 20.79 -11.66
CA ASP A 37 -7.90 22.07 -11.05
C ASP A 37 -9.43 22.18 -10.88
N GLU A 38 -10.22 21.68 -11.83
CA GLU A 38 -11.68 21.59 -11.69
C GLU A 38 -12.09 20.60 -10.58
N LEU A 39 -11.43 19.44 -10.51
CA LEU A 39 -11.60 18.47 -9.43
C LEU A 39 -11.23 19.09 -8.07
N HIS A 40 -10.16 19.88 -8.03
CA HIS A 40 -9.75 20.60 -6.83
C HIS A 40 -10.81 21.58 -6.35
N GLN A 41 -11.40 22.38 -7.25
CA GLN A 41 -12.50 23.28 -6.87
C GLN A 41 -13.73 22.52 -6.38
N ALA A 42 -14.07 21.38 -6.99
CA ALA A 42 -15.17 20.53 -6.55
C ALA A 42 -14.93 19.93 -5.16
N ALA A 43 -13.73 19.40 -4.92
CA ALA A 43 -13.33 18.84 -3.63
C ALA A 43 -13.27 19.90 -2.51
N LEU A 44 -12.89 21.15 -2.82
CA LEU A 44 -12.98 22.26 -1.88
C LEU A 44 -14.43 22.59 -1.52
N ALA A 45 -15.34 22.58 -2.49
CA ALA A 45 -16.77 22.80 -2.25
C ALA A 45 -17.41 21.66 -1.41
N GLU A 46 -16.80 20.47 -1.43
CA GLU A 46 -17.17 19.31 -0.62
C GLU A 46 -16.57 19.33 0.80
N GLY A 47 -15.79 20.36 1.15
CA GLY A 47 -15.24 20.55 2.50
C GLY A 47 -13.72 20.45 2.58
N GLY A 48 -13.03 20.19 1.46
CA GLY A 48 -11.58 20.26 1.40
C GLY A 48 -10.86 19.14 2.14
N VAL A 49 -11.46 17.95 2.23
CA VAL A 49 -10.87 16.79 2.90
C VAL A 49 -11.08 15.53 2.07
N VAL A 50 -10.13 14.62 2.14
CA VAL A 50 -10.27 13.23 1.69
C VAL A 50 -9.67 12.32 2.75
N THR A 51 -10.46 11.36 3.23
CA THR A 51 -10.06 10.34 4.19
C THR A 51 -9.57 9.11 3.43
N LEU A 52 -8.27 8.85 3.58
CA LEU A 52 -7.59 7.74 2.92
C LEU A 52 -7.15 6.70 3.96
N TRP A 53 -7.51 5.45 3.75
CA TRP A 53 -6.86 4.32 4.42
C TRP A 53 -5.84 3.70 3.49
N HIS A 54 -4.57 3.74 3.90
CA HIS A 54 -3.47 3.25 3.09
C HIS A 54 -2.69 2.16 3.83
N GLY A 55 -2.45 1.04 3.16
CA GLY A 55 -1.62 -0.05 3.65
C GLY A 55 -0.19 0.40 3.90
N GLY A 56 0.37 0.09 5.07
CA GLY A 56 1.76 0.40 5.40
C GLY A 56 2.13 0.04 6.83
N ASP A 57 3.42 0.13 7.13
CA ASP A 57 4.03 -0.32 8.37
C ASP A 57 4.25 0.81 9.37
N GLU A 58 4.50 2.02 8.87
CA GLU A 58 4.90 3.18 9.69
C GLU A 58 3.88 4.31 9.56
N ALA A 59 3.55 4.97 10.68
CA ALA A 59 2.56 6.04 10.70
C ALA A 59 2.89 7.20 9.73
N THR A 60 4.18 7.37 9.42
CA THR A 60 4.68 8.43 8.54
C THR A 60 4.98 7.98 7.11
N GLN A 61 4.74 6.70 6.77
CA GLN A 61 5.13 6.12 5.47
C GLN A 61 4.47 6.84 4.28
N GLN A 62 3.29 7.45 4.51
CA GLN A 62 2.56 8.21 3.49
C GLN A 62 2.77 9.73 3.55
N ASN A 63 3.71 10.22 4.35
CA ASN A 63 4.02 11.66 4.43
C ASN A 63 4.44 12.23 3.07
N PHE A 64 5.14 11.46 2.23
CA PHE A 64 5.48 11.89 0.88
C PHE A 64 4.22 12.18 0.04
N LEU A 65 3.25 11.26 0.03
CA LEU A 65 1.99 11.43 -0.70
C LEU A 65 1.18 12.60 -0.12
N LYS A 66 1.05 12.67 1.21
CA LYS A 66 0.36 13.74 1.91
C LYS A 66 0.94 15.11 1.55
N ASN A 67 2.25 15.27 1.69
CA ASN A 67 2.91 16.54 1.39
C ASN A 67 2.76 16.93 -0.08
N ALA A 68 2.92 15.97 -1.01
CA ALA A 68 2.77 16.23 -2.44
C ALA A 68 1.34 16.68 -2.79
N PHE A 69 0.33 15.97 -2.26
CA PHE A 69 -1.08 16.27 -2.49
C PHE A 69 -1.49 17.63 -1.92
N GLU A 70 -1.19 17.89 -0.64
CA GLU A 70 -1.59 19.14 0.02
C GLU A 70 -0.82 20.36 -0.53
N THR A 71 0.40 20.16 -1.02
CA THR A 71 1.14 21.20 -1.74
C THR A 71 0.50 21.49 -3.11
N ARG A 72 0.12 20.44 -3.85
CA ARG A 72 -0.47 20.58 -5.19
C ARG A 72 -1.89 21.15 -5.15
N PHE A 73 -2.64 20.90 -4.08
CA PHE A 73 -4.04 21.30 -3.92
C PHE A 73 -4.25 22.12 -2.64
N PRO A 74 -3.90 23.41 -2.63
CA PRO A 74 -4.06 24.26 -1.45
C PRO A 74 -5.49 24.24 -0.91
N GLY A 75 -5.63 24.13 0.41
CA GLY A 75 -6.93 24.02 1.10
C GLY A 75 -7.48 22.60 1.20
N MET A 76 -6.86 21.62 0.53
CA MET A 76 -7.17 20.21 0.77
C MET A 76 -6.41 19.66 1.97
N THR A 77 -7.05 18.75 2.71
CA THR A 77 -6.42 17.90 3.72
C THR A 77 -6.50 16.45 3.27
N LEU A 78 -5.34 15.79 3.13
CA LEU A 78 -5.27 14.34 3.03
C LEU A 78 -5.25 13.77 4.45
N ASN A 79 -6.40 13.33 4.92
CA ASN A 79 -6.59 12.64 6.19
C ASN A 79 -6.22 11.16 6.01
N VAL A 80 -4.92 10.90 5.83
CA VAL A 80 -4.40 9.55 5.63
C VAL A 80 -4.19 8.84 6.97
N THR A 81 -4.70 7.61 7.08
CA THR A 81 -4.37 6.67 8.15
C THR A 81 -3.58 5.51 7.57
N VAL A 82 -2.38 5.29 8.11
CA VAL A 82 -1.57 4.12 7.78
C VAL A 82 -1.85 3.01 8.78
N ASP A 83 -2.16 1.82 8.27
CA ASP A 83 -2.20 0.57 9.02
C ASP A 83 -1.83 -0.59 8.09
N LEU A 84 -1.55 -1.76 8.64
CA LEU A 84 -1.33 -2.97 7.85
C LEU A 84 -2.57 -3.28 7.02
N SER A 85 -2.39 -3.67 5.76
CA SER A 85 -3.53 -3.90 4.86
C SER A 85 -4.53 -4.93 5.40
N LYS A 86 -4.02 -5.99 6.04
CA LYS A 86 -4.81 -7.05 6.71
C LYS A 86 -5.65 -6.60 7.92
N TYR A 87 -5.51 -5.35 8.35
CA TYR A 87 -6.34 -4.75 9.38
C TYR A 87 -7.26 -3.69 8.78
N HIS A 88 -6.78 -2.92 7.80
CA HIS A 88 -7.63 -2.01 7.03
C HIS A 88 -8.76 -2.73 6.30
N ASP A 89 -8.51 -3.90 5.70
CA ASP A 89 -9.52 -4.70 5.01
C ASP A 89 -10.68 -5.12 5.94
N SER A 90 -10.35 -5.70 7.09
CA SER A 90 -11.28 -6.15 8.12
C SER A 90 -12.04 -4.98 8.76
N ASN A 91 -11.34 -3.86 9.00
CA ASN A 91 -11.98 -2.65 9.52
C ASN A 91 -12.94 -2.01 8.50
N LEU A 92 -12.65 -2.11 7.21
CA LEU A 92 -13.59 -1.66 6.16
C LEU A 92 -14.78 -2.62 6.08
N ASP A 93 -14.55 -3.93 6.14
CA ASP A 93 -15.64 -4.92 6.17
C ASP A 93 -16.60 -4.66 7.34
N GLN A 94 -16.09 -4.24 8.50
CA GLN A 94 -16.93 -3.81 9.64
C GLN A 94 -17.74 -2.54 9.32
N GLN A 95 -17.14 -1.51 8.69
CA GLN A 95 -17.88 -0.31 8.29
C GLN A 95 -19.00 -0.60 7.28
N ILE A 96 -18.74 -1.52 6.34
CA ILE A 96 -19.72 -1.98 5.36
C ILE A 96 -20.87 -2.70 6.07
N ALA A 97 -20.56 -3.63 6.98
CA ALA A 97 -21.55 -4.38 7.74
C ALA A 97 -22.41 -3.49 8.64
N ASP A 98 -21.83 -2.42 9.18
CA ASP A 98 -22.53 -1.43 10.01
C ASP A 98 -23.28 -0.36 9.20
N GLU A 99 -23.22 -0.41 7.86
CA GLU A 99 -23.76 0.60 6.95
C GLU A 99 -23.28 2.03 7.29
N ASN A 100 -22.03 2.14 7.79
CA ASN A 100 -21.46 3.36 8.33
C ASN A 100 -20.05 3.61 7.77
N VAL A 101 -19.96 3.69 6.44
CA VAL A 101 -18.71 4.02 5.73
C VAL A 101 -18.37 5.50 5.93
N TYR A 102 -17.17 5.76 6.46
CA TYR A 102 -16.61 7.10 6.63
C TYR A 102 -15.24 7.28 5.93
N VAL A 103 -14.73 6.22 5.31
CA VAL A 103 -13.50 6.24 4.50
C VAL A 103 -13.87 6.55 3.05
N ASP A 104 -13.11 7.45 2.42
CA ASP A 104 -13.37 7.87 1.04
C ASP A 104 -12.63 6.99 0.02
N SER A 105 -11.36 6.68 0.32
CA SER A 105 -10.46 5.90 -0.53
C SER A 105 -9.70 4.86 0.28
N ILE A 106 -9.50 3.67 -0.30
CA ILE A 106 -8.74 2.58 0.31
C ILE A 106 -7.68 2.04 -0.66
N ILE A 107 -6.41 2.03 -0.23
CA ILE A 107 -5.24 1.66 -1.05
C ILE A 107 -4.42 0.59 -0.32
N LEU A 108 -4.46 -0.67 -0.78
CA LEU A 108 -3.94 -1.83 -0.04
C LEU A 108 -3.14 -2.78 -0.93
N GLN A 109 -2.32 -3.61 -0.27
CA GLN A 109 -1.64 -4.74 -0.91
C GLN A 109 -2.46 -6.04 -0.86
N THR A 110 -3.60 -6.08 -0.16
CA THR A 110 -4.47 -7.25 -0.06
C THR A 110 -5.36 -7.40 -1.30
N LEU A 111 -4.73 -7.62 -2.47
CA LEU A 111 -5.35 -7.45 -3.80
C LEU A 111 -6.67 -8.24 -4.00
N HIS A 112 -6.80 -9.40 -3.36
CA HIS A 112 -8.00 -10.23 -3.38
C HIS A 112 -9.29 -9.58 -2.82
N ASP A 113 -9.17 -8.51 -2.02
CA ASP A 113 -10.33 -7.84 -1.43
C ASP A 113 -11.13 -7.05 -2.47
N TYR A 114 -10.47 -6.50 -3.49
CA TYR A 114 -11.10 -5.60 -4.44
C TYR A 114 -12.15 -6.29 -5.33
N PRO A 115 -11.91 -7.47 -5.92
CA PRO A 115 -12.97 -8.23 -6.60
C PRO A 115 -14.16 -8.56 -5.68
N ARG A 116 -13.89 -8.88 -4.41
CA ARG A 116 -14.92 -9.19 -3.41
C ARG A 116 -15.75 -7.95 -3.06
N TRP A 117 -15.13 -6.79 -2.81
CA TRP A 117 -15.84 -5.53 -2.58
C TRP A 117 -16.60 -5.04 -3.81
N LYS A 118 -16.08 -5.30 -5.02
CA LYS A 118 -16.81 -5.08 -6.26
C LYS A 118 -18.09 -5.93 -6.32
N GLU A 119 -17.99 -7.23 -6.06
CA GLU A 119 -19.16 -8.15 -6.05
C GLU A 119 -20.21 -7.73 -5.01
N GLN A 120 -19.76 -7.22 -3.85
CA GLN A 120 -20.64 -6.65 -2.82
C GLN A 120 -21.28 -5.32 -3.23
N GLY A 121 -20.82 -4.68 -4.31
CA GLY A 121 -21.36 -3.42 -4.82
C GLY A 121 -21.04 -2.20 -3.95
N VAL A 122 -19.96 -2.25 -3.17
CA VAL A 122 -19.55 -1.19 -2.23
C VAL A 122 -18.48 -0.24 -2.79
N LEU A 123 -17.97 -0.52 -4.00
CA LEU A 123 -17.02 0.33 -4.70
C LEU A 123 -17.74 1.26 -5.69
N LEU A 124 -17.16 2.42 -5.91
CA LEU A 124 -17.57 3.36 -6.95
C LEU A 124 -16.86 3.02 -8.27
N ASN A 125 -17.65 2.78 -9.32
CA ASN A 125 -17.14 2.58 -10.68
C ASN A 125 -16.71 3.93 -11.28
N TYR A 126 -15.43 4.27 -11.14
CA TYR A 126 -14.90 5.57 -11.55
C TYR A 126 -13.55 5.40 -12.24
N ALA A 127 -13.48 5.81 -13.50
CA ALA A 127 -12.26 5.86 -14.30
C ALA A 127 -11.62 7.27 -14.20
N PRO A 128 -10.51 7.45 -13.46
CA PRO A 128 -9.77 8.71 -13.42
C PRO A 128 -9.19 9.08 -14.79
N ALA A 129 -8.79 10.34 -14.95
CA ALA A 129 -8.01 10.76 -16.11
C ALA A 129 -6.71 9.92 -16.17
N GLY A 130 -6.50 9.23 -17.29
CA GLY A 130 -5.39 8.31 -17.48
C GLY A 130 -5.71 6.84 -17.20
N PHE A 131 -6.94 6.50 -16.80
CA PHE A 131 -7.40 5.11 -16.60
C PHE A 131 -7.15 4.21 -17.82
N GLU A 132 -7.42 4.72 -19.03
CA GLU A 132 -7.16 3.98 -20.27
C GLU A 132 -5.68 3.63 -20.48
N ALA A 133 -4.78 4.47 -19.97
CA ALA A 133 -3.35 4.24 -20.06
C ALA A 133 -2.83 3.24 -19.02
N ILE A 134 -3.60 2.88 -17.99
CA ILE A 134 -3.21 1.83 -17.04
C ILE A 134 -3.18 0.48 -17.79
N HIS A 135 -2.11 -0.31 -17.55
CA HIS A 135 -1.97 -1.65 -18.10
C HIS A 135 -3.20 -2.51 -17.80
N GLY A 136 -3.65 -3.31 -18.77
CA GLY A 136 -4.92 -4.05 -18.68
C GLY A 136 -5.03 -4.90 -17.43
N ASP A 137 -4.00 -5.69 -17.10
CA ASP A 137 -4.01 -6.57 -15.92
C ASP A 137 -3.99 -5.84 -14.57
N PHE A 138 -3.81 -4.51 -14.58
CA PHE A 138 -3.75 -3.71 -13.35
C PHE A 138 -5.06 -2.97 -13.09
N LYS A 139 -6.10 -3.13 -13.91
CA LYS A 139 -7.36 -2.42 -13.72
C LYS A 139 -8.57 -3.33 -13.88
N ASP A 140 -9.63 -2.96 -13.19
CA ASP A 140 -10.93 -3.58 -13.37
C ASP A 140 -11.66 -2.99 -14.58
N ASP A 141 -12.34 -3.80 -15.39
CA ASP A 141 -13.03 -3.34 -16.61
C ASP A 141 -14.13 -2.29 -16.33
N ASP A 142 -14.76 -2.34 -15.14
CA ASP A 142 -15.78 -1.38 -14.71
C ASP A 142 -15.20 -0.18 -13.95
N ALA A 143 -13.86 -0.10 -13.86
CA ALA A 143 -13.13 0.88 -13.06
C ALA A 143 -13.56 0.91 -11.58
N ALA A 144 -13.96 -0.23 -11.00
CA ALA A 144 -14.27 -0.32 -9.57
C ALA A 144 -12.99 -0.21 -8.71
N TYR A 145 -11.86 -0.64 -9.26
CA TYR A 145 -10.53 -0.56 -8.64
C TYR A 145 -9.43 -0.56 -9.70
N MET A 146 -8.24 -0.09 -9.34
CA MET A 146 -7.08 -0.08 -10.21
C MET A 146 -5.77 -0.04 -9.45
N GLY A 147 -4.70 -0.53 -10.06
CA GLY A 147 -3.33 -0.29 -9.68
C GLY A 147 -3.03 1.20 -9.77
N LEU A 148 -2.45 1.75 -8.70
CA LEU A 148 -2.12 3.16 -8.60
C LEU A 148 -0.63 3.43 -8.74
N PHE A 149 0.22 2.50 -8.32
CA PHE A 149 1.68 2.54 -8.47
C PHE A 149 2.25 1.14 -8.22
N ILE A 150 3.50 0.91 -8.61
CA ILE A 150 4.16 -0.38 -8.38
C ILE A 150 4.95 -0.35 -7.07
N ILE A 151 4.83 -1.41 -6.27
CA ILE A 151 5.76 -1.71 -5.17
C ILE A 151 6.56 -2.95 -5.58
N ALA A 152 7.83 -2.99 -5.19
CA ALA A 152 8.69 -4.15 -5.34
C ALA A 152 9.57 -4.36 -4.11
N TRP A 153 9.81 -5.62 -3.77
CA TRP A 153 10.83 -6.04 -2.81
C TRP A 153 12.19 -6.15 -3.47
N GLY A 154 13.25 -5.92 -2.71
CA GLY A 154 14.59 -6.07 -3.22
C GLY A 154 15.63 -6.29 -2.14
N LEU A 155 16.84 -6.58 -2.59
CA LEU A 155 17.98 -6.88 -1.74
C LEU A 155 18.62 -5.58 -1.28
N THR A 156 19.08 -5.55 -0.04
CA THR A 156 19.75 -4.39 0.51
C THR A 156 20.85 -4.79 1.48
N SER A 157 21.98 -4.10 1.38
CA SER A 157 22.96 -3.96 2.45
C SER A 157 23.29 -2.51 2.74
N ASN A 158 23.80 -2.23 3.93
CA ASN A 158 24.41 -0.94 4.26
C ASN A 158 25.94 -1.03 4.09
N PRO A 159 26.50 -0.51 2.98
CA PRO A 159 27.94 -0.63 2.69
C PRO A 159 28.83 0.13 3.69
N ASN A 160 28.26 1.02 4.52
CA ASN A 160 29.02 1.70 5.57
C ASN A 160 29.20 0.85 6.84
N LYS A 161 28.47 -0.27 6.95
CA LYS A 161 28.49 -1.16 8.12
C LYS A 161 29.09 -2.53 7.84
N THR A 162 29.41 -2.84 6.58
CA THR A 162 29.98 -4.12 6.18
C THR A 162 30.97 -3.95 5.04
N THR A 163 32.01 -4.77 5.03
CA THR A 163 32.95 -4.90 3.90
C THR A 163 32.53 -6.02 2.94
N VAL A 164 31.50 -6.79 3.29
CA VAL A 164 30.90 -7.79 2.40
C VAL A 164 30.25 -7.07 1.23
N ALA A 165 30.40 -7.62 0.02
CA ALA A 165 29.74 -7.07 -1.16
C ALA A 165 28.22 -7.01 -0.94
N THR A 166 27.57 -6.11 -1.67
CA THR A 166 26.10 -6.07 -1.66
C THR A 166 25.56 -7.39 -2.21
N PRO A 167 24.68 -8.11 -1.49
CA PRO A 167 24.05 -9.31 -2.00
C PRO A 167 23.36 -9.03 -3.33
N THR A 168 23.61 -9.90 -4.30
CA THR A 168 22.98 -9.89 -5.63
C THR A 168 22.05 -11.07 -5.83
N GLU A 169 22.07 -12.06 -4.93
CA GLU A 169 21.18 -13.20 -4.93
C GLU A 169 20.77 -13.60 -3.50
N TYR A 170 19.64 -14.31 -3.35
CA TYR A 170 19.16 -14.83 -2.06
C TYR A 170 20.16 -15.80 -1.41
N THR A 171 20.95 -16.53 -2.19
CA THR A 171 22.00 -17.43 -1.66
C THR A 171 23.16 -16.67 -1.02
N ASP A 172 23.42 -15.42 -1.43
CA ASP A 172 24.50 -14.60 -0.87
C ASP A 172 24.24 -14.26 0.61
N PHE A 173 22.98 -14.22 1.02
CA PHE A 173 22.60 -14.00 2.42
C PHE A 173 23.02 -15.16 3.33
N LEU A 174 23.45 -16.29 2.78
CA LEU A 174 23.95 -17.45 3.54
C LEU A 174 25.46 -17.36 3.84
N ASP A 175 26.16 -16.34 3.32
CA ASP A 175 27.58 -16.11 3.66
C ASP A 175 27.73 -15.98 5.18
N PRO A 176 28.61 -16.79 5.83
CA PRO A 176 28.87 -16.71 7.27
C PRO A 176 29.20 -15.31 7.81
N ALA A 177 29.65 -14.39 6.95
CA ALA A 177 29.88 -12.99 7.31
C ALA A 177 28.60 -12.23 7.71
N PHE A 178 27.41 -12.72 7.31
CA PHE A 178 26.09 -12.20 7.67
C PHE A 178 25.49 -12.81 8.94
N LYS A 179 26.13 -13.82 9.54
CA LYS A 179 25.72 -14.40 10.81
C LYS A 179 25.47 -13.33 11.87
N ASP A 180 24.28 -13.35 12.48
CA ASP A 180 23.77 -12.40 13.49
C ASP A 180 23.64 -10.93 13.01
N LYS A 181 23.73 -10.68 11.69
CA LYS A 181 23.69 -9.32 11.10
C LYS A 181 22.55 -9.09 10.11
N LEU A 182 21.70 -10.07 9.88
CA LEU A 182 20.50 -9.92 9.07
C LEU A 182 19.32 -9.44 9.91
N VAL A 183 18.49 -8.60 9.31
CA VAL A 183 17.19 -8.20 9.88
C VAL A 183 16.11 -8.37 8.81
N LEU A 184 15.09 -9.16 9.12
CA LEU A 184 14.08 -9.60 8.15
C LEU A 184 12.68 -9.43 8.74
N THR A 185 11.73 -9.10 7.88
CA THR A 185 10.32 -9.04 8.24
C THR A 185 9.77 -10.45 8.35
N TYR A 186 8.94 -10.72 9.35
CA TYR A 186 8.25 -12.01 9.50
C TYR A 186 7.42 -12.34 8.25
N PRO A 187 7.69 -13.46 7.54
CA PRO A 187 6.84 -13.89 6.43
C PRO A 187 5.44 -14.30 6.90
N ASN A 188 5.25 -14.66 8.17
CA ASN A 188 3.92 -14.92 8.72
C ASN A 188 3.16 -13.68 9.23
N ASP A 189 3.71 -12.47 9.05
CA ASP A 189 3.04 -11.21 9.41
C ASP A 189 2.64 -10.35 8.20
N ASP A 190 3.28 -10.51 7.04
CA ASP A 190 2.99 -9.77 5.80
C ASP A 190 2.95 -10.73 4.59
N ASP A 191 1.85 -10.70 3.83
CA ASP A 191 1.61 -11.67 2.75
C ASP A 191 2.46 -11.42 1.48
N ALA A 192 2.89 -10.17 1.20
CA ALA A 192 3.83 -9.93 0.12
C ALA A 192 5.24 -10.42 0.49
N VAL A 193 5.63 -10.31 1.77
CA VAL A 193 6.85 -10.95 2.29
C VAL A 193 6.69 -12.48 2.25
N LEU A 194 5.54 -13.01 2.66
CA LEU A 194 5.25 -14.45 2.59
C LEU A 194 5.42 -15.00 1.17
N PHE A 195 4.86 -14.29 0.18
CA PHE A 195 4.97 -14.68 -1.22
C PHE A 195 6.42 -14.65 -1.70
N GLN A 196 7.21 -13.66 -1.28
CA GLN A 196 8.64 -13.61 -1.60
C GLN A 196 9.37 -14.85 -1.07
N PHE A 197 9.10 -15.24 0.17
CA PHE A 197 9.69 -16.45 0.74
C PHE A 197 9.18 -17.74 0.08
N ASP A 198 7.91 -17.80 -0.33
CA ASP A 198 7.36 -18.92 -1.11
C ASP A 198 8.12 -19.11 -2.43
N LEU A 199 8.36 -18.02 -3.19
CA LEU A 199 9.14 -18.07 -4.43
C LEU A 199 10.57 -18.57 -4.17
N ILE A 200 11.25 -18.04 -3.15
CA ILE A 200 12.63 -18.43 -2.82
C ILE A 200 12.69 -19.91 -2.42
N VAL A 201 11.78 -20.38 -1.56
CA VAL A 201 11.76 -21.79 -1.13
C VAL A 201 11.38 -22.73 -2.28
N LYS A 202 10.49 -22.33 -3.19
CA LYS A 202 10.19 -23.11 -4.41
C LYS A 202 11.42 -23.28 -5.30
N GLN A 203 12.27 -22.26 -5.39
CA GLN A 203 13.45 -22.27 -6.25
C GLN A 203 14.65 -22.97 -5.60
N TYR A 204 14.99 -22.60 -4.36
CA TYR A 204 16.20 -23.06 -3.67
C TYR A 204 15.97 -24.17 -2.64
N GLY A 205 14.71 -24.54 -2.40
CA GLY A 205 14.33 -25.60 -1.47
C GLY A 205 14.37 -25.19 0.00
N GLN A 206 13.90 -26.09 0.85
CA GLN A 206 13.93 -25.90 2.31
C GLN A 206 15.37 -25.76 2.85
N GLU A 207 16.35 -26.39 2.21
CA GLU A 207 17.77 -26.29 2.61
C GLU A 207 18.27 -24.85 2.62
N TRP A 208 17.84 -24.01 1.67
CA TRP A 208 18.15 -22.58 1.70
C TRP A 208 17.57 -21.91 2.93
N PHE A 209 16.32 -22.23 3.29
CA PHE A 209 15.67 -21.64 4.47
C PHE A 209 16.34 -22.10 5.77
N ASP A 210 16.72 -23.39 5.87
CA ASP A 210 17.49 -23.91 7.00
C ASP A 210 18.85 -23.19 7.11
N GLY A 211 19.52 -22.93 5.98
CA GLY A 211 20.73 -22.13 5.89
C GLY A 211 20.52 -20.68 6.36
N LEU A 212 19.39 -20.07 6.01
CA LEU A 212 19.02 -18.73 6.46
C LEU A 212 18.79 -18.70 7.98
N LEU A 213 18.08 -19.68 8.52
CA LEU A 213 17.89 -19.79 9.98
C LEU A 213 19.22 -19.98 10.71
N ALA A 214 20.17 -20.70 10.10
CA ALA A 214 21.52 -20.83 10.61
C ALA A 214 22.29 -19.49 10.62
N GLN A 215 21.88 -18.46 9.86
CA GLN A 215 22.41 -17.09 9.99
C GLN A 215 21.86 -16.34 11.21
N ASN A 216 20.86 -16.89 11.91
CA ASN A 216 20.19 -16.26 13.06
C ASN A 216 19.75 -14.81 12.78
N PRO A 217 18.92 -14.58 11.75
CA PRO A 217 18.40 -13.24 11.46
C PRO A 217 17.55 -12.73 12.62
N ARG A 218 17.55 -11.41 12.82
CA ARG A 218 16.52 -10.77 13.65
C ARG A 218 15.23 -10.67 12.85
N TRP A 219 14.18 -11.32 13.33
CA TRP A 219 12.83 -11.14 12.81
C TRP A 219 12.15 -9.91 13.42
N VAL A 220 11.53 -9.09 12.58
CA VAL A 220 10.76 -7.90 12.97
C VAL A 220 9.41 -7.87 12.27
N ARG A 221 8.47 -7.12 12.82
CA ARG A 221 7.21 -6.78 12.14
C ARG A 221 7.43 -5.50 11.34
N GLY A 222 6.69 -5.33 10.25
CA GLY A 222 6.76 -4.15 9.38
C GLY A 222 7.92 -4.17 8.37
N THR A 223 7.61 -3.98 7.08
CA THR A 223 8.61 -4.03 6.00
C THR A 223 9.52 -2.80 5.93
N ALA A 224 9.12 -1.69 6.54
CA ALA A 224 9.95 -0.49 6.71
C ALA A 224 11.03 -0.65 7.80
N THR A 225 10.73 -1.40 8.86
CA THR A 225 11.56 -1.55 10.06
C THR A 225 12.98 -2.08 9.78
N PRO A 226 13.20 -3.09 8.90
CA PRO A 226 14.55 -3.49 8.52
C PRO A 226 15.39 -2.32 8.00
N ARG A 227 14.84 -1.47 7.12
CA ARG A 227 15.56 -0.31 6.57
C ARG A 227 15.93 0.70 7.66
N THR A 228 15.00 0.97 8.58
CA THR A 228 15.24 1.85 9.72
C THR A 228 16.40 1.33 10.57
N LEU A 229 16.42 0.03 10.87
CA LEU A 229 17.49 -0.61 11.61
C LEU A 229 18.82 -0.64 10.83
N LEU A 230 18.80 -0.82 9.50
CA LEU A 230 20.03 -0.73 8.71
C LEU A 230 20.63 0.68 8.75
N ASN A 231 19.81 1.72 8.83
CA ASN A 231 20.24 3.11 8.86
C ASN A 231 20.60 3.64 10.27
N ALA A 232 20.08 3.02 11.33
CA ALA A 232 20.35 3.44 12.71
C ALA A 232 21.83 3.28 13.08
N ALA A 233 22.47 4.34 13.59
CA ALA A 233 23.91 4.34 13.87
C ALA A 233 24.36 3.27 14.90
N ASN A 234 23.48 2.92 15.84
CA ASN A 234 23.73 1.94 16.91
C ASN A 234 23.30 0.51 16.57
N SER A 235 22.87 0.25 15.33
CA SER A 235 22.43 -1.07 14.89
C SER A 235 23.56 -1.86 14.23
N SER A 236 23.72 -3.12 14.65
CA SER A 236 24.67 -4.08 14.07
C SER A 236 24.16 -4.78 12.81
N TYR A 237 22.90 -4.55 12.41
CA TYR A 237 22.32 -5.16 11.22
C TYR A 237 22.84 -4.48 9.97
N VAL A 238 23.13 -5.28 8.94
CA VAL A 238 23.81 -4.81 7.73
C VAL A 238 23.06 -5.16 6.45
N ALA A 239 22.14 -6.12 6.45
CA ALA A 239 21.43 -6.54 5.24
C ALA A 239 19.99 -7.04 5.49
N THR A 240 19.16 -6.92 4.46
CA THR A 240 17.77 -7.39 4.40
C THR A 240 17.35 -7.66 2.96
N PHE A 241 16.35 -8.52 2.74
CA PHE A 241 15.67 -8.71 1.45
C PHE A 241 14.14 -8.56 1.56
N THR A 242 13.63 -8.05 2.68
CA THR A 242 12.19 -7.99 3.01
C THR A 242 11.69 -6.55 3.15
N SER A 243 12.25 -5.63 2.34
CA SER A 243 11.89 -4.21 2.33
C SER A 243 11.72 -3.72 0.90
N SER A 244 10.96 -2.63 0.73
CA SER A 244 10.84 -1.94 -0.55
C SER A 244 12.18 -1.60 -1.17
N LYS A 245 12.27 -1.80 -2.48
CA LYS A 245 13.33 -1.27 -3.33
C LYS A 245 12.72 -0.52 -4.52
N SER A 246 13.12 0.73 -4.68
CA SER A 246 12.85 1.51 -5.90
C SER A 246 13.82 1.10 -7.02
N PRO A 247 13.43 1.20 -8.30
CA PRO A 247 14.35 1.08 -9.43
C PRO A 247 15.41 2.19 -9.48
N ALA A 248 15.26 3.27 -8.70
CA ALA A 248 16.31 4.28 -8.59
C ALA A 248 17.64 3.66 -8.10
N ALA A 249 18.75 4.02 -8.75
CA ALA A 249 20.07 3.55 -8.35
C ALA A 249 20.41 4.03 -6.94
N GLN A 250 20.55 3.09 -6.00
CA GLN A 250 20.91 3.36 -4.61
C GLN A 250 22.07 2.45 -4.21
N PRO A 251 23.15 2.98 -3.61
CA PRO A 251 24.25 2.17 -3.12
C PRO A 251 23.74 1.09 -2.15
N GLY A 252 24.28 -0.12 -2.26
CA GLY A 252 23.88 -1.21 -1.39
C GLY A 252 22.51 -1.79 -1.69
N THR A 253 21.95 -1.62 -2.89
CA THR A 253 20.67 -2.23 -3.26
C THR A 253 20.76 -2.99 -4.59
N ALA A 254 20.03 -4.10 -4.69
CA ALA A 254 19.97 -4.94 -5.89
C ALA A 254 18.59 -5.61 -6.03
N PHE A 255 18.29 -6.09 -7.23
CA PHE A 255 17.30 -7.15 -7.43
C PHE A 255 18.07 -8.47 -7.62
N PRO A 256 17.49 -9.63 -7.27
CA PRO A 256 18.12 -10.93 -7.48
C PRO A 256 18.46 -11.16 -8.96
N THR A 257 19.57 -11.84 -9.22
CA THR A 257 20.08 -12.10 -10.58
C THR A 257 19.51 -13.38 -11.20
N GLU A 258 19.12 -14.34 -10.36
CA GLU A 258 18.57 -15.64 -10.72
C GLU A 258 17.22 -15.89 -10.02
N GLY A 259 17.09 -15.45 -8.76
CA GLY A 259 15.86 -15.53 -8.00
C GLY A 259 14.75 -14.62 -8.52
N GLU A 260 13.50 -14.99 -8.26
CA GLU A 260 12.37 -14.08 -8.51
C GLU A 260 12.19 -13.07 -7.36
N PHE A 261 12.01 -11.79 -7.68
CA PHE A 261 11.57 -10.77 -6.73
C PHE A 261 10.07 -10.48 -6.87
N VAL A 262 9.45 -10.12 -5.75
CA VAL A 262 8.03 -9.75 -5.74
C VAL A 262 7.84 -8.30 -6.14
N ALA A 263 6.93 -8.07 -7.09
CA ALA A 263 6.39 -6.77 -7.42
C ALA A 263 4.88 -6.88 -7.64
N TRP A 264 4.14 -5.80 -7.39
CA TRP A 264 2.70 -5.75 -7.62
C TRP A 264 2.21 -4.32 -7.84
N PRO A 265 1.08 -4.14 -8.55
CA PRO A 265 0.36 -2.89 -8.56
C PRO A 265 -0.32 -2.70 -7.19
N GLN A 266 0.13 -1.73 -6.41
CA GLN A 266 -0.61 -1.32 -5.21
C GLN A 266 -1.97 -0.80 -5.66
N THR A 267 -3.03 -1.50 -5.29
CA THR A 267 -4.38 -1.25 -5.80
C THR A 267 -5.11 -0.27 -4.89
N GLY A 268 -5.98 0.54 -5.49
CA GLY A 268 -6.89 1.40 -4.77
C GLY A 268 -8.29 1.40 -5.36
N ALA A 269 -9.25 1.79 -4.54
CA ALA A 269 -10.64 2.01 -4.93
C ALA A 269 -11.23 3.20 -4.17
N ILE A 270 -12.30 3.77 -4.72
CA ILE A 270 -13.15 4.76 -4.07
C ILE A 270 -14.39 4.04 -3.54
N LEU A 271 -14.76 4.30 -2.29
CA LEU A 271 -15.95 3.68 -1.71
C LEU A 271 -17.21 4.35 -2.28
N LYS A 272 -18.23 3.55 -2.59
CA LYS A 272 -19.51 4.04 -3.12
C LYS A 272 -20.15 5.10 -2.21
N ASP A 273 -20.17 4.80 -0.92
CA ASP A 273 -20.79 5.66 0.10
C ASP A 273 -19.79 6.62 0.76
N ALA A 274 -18.65 6.87 0.10
CA ALA A 274 -17.66 7.85 0.54
C ALA A 274 -18.34 9.19 0.93
N PRO A 275 -18.00 9.77 2.10
CA PRO A 275 -18.50 11.09 2.47
C PRO A 275 -17.96 12.24 1.59
N HIS A 276 -16.79 12.08 0.97
CA HIS A 276 -16.11 13.07 0.12
C HIS A 276 -15.65 12.47 -1.23
N PRO A 277 -16.57 12.02 -2.10
CA PRO A 277 -16.24 11.43 -3.39
C PRO A 277 -15.43 12.34 -4.31
N GLU A 278 -15.63 13.66 -4.33
CA GLU A 278 -14.83 14.55 -5.17
C GLU A 278 -13.39 14.67 -4.65
N GLY A 279 -13.19 14.65 -3.33
CA GLY A 279 -11.88 14.51 -2.70
C GLY A 279 -11.16 13.21 -3.09
N ALA A 280 -11.86 12.08 -3.08
CA ALA A 280 -11.31 10.79 -3.50
C ALA A 280 -10.99 10.74 -5.00
N LYS A 281 -11.87 11.27 -5.85
CA LYS A 281 -11.64 11.41 -7.30
C LYS A 281 -10.39 12.24 -7.56
N LEU A 282 -10.25 13.40 -6.91
CA LEU A 282 -9.05 14.24 -7.01
C LEU A 282 -7.78 13.47 -6.64
N LEU A 283 -7.79 12.73 -5.53
CA LEU A 283 -6.66 11.93 -5.08
C LEU A 283 -6.24 10.88 -6.10
N HIS A 284 -7.19 10.11 -6.65
CA HIS A 284 -6.90 9.05 -7.63
C HIS A 284 -6.36 9.64 -8.94
N ASN A 285 -6.97 10.73 -9.44
CA ASN A 285 -6.46 11.46 -10.61
C ASN A 285 -5.04 12.00 -10.37
N PHE A 286 -4.77 12.53 -9.18
CA PHE A 286 -3.43 13.03 -8.85
C PHE A 286 -2.40 11.90 -8.82
N ILE A 287 -2.70 10.77 -8.18
CA ILE A 287 -1.75 9.65 -8.11
C ILE A 287 -1.44 9.11 -9.52
N LEU A 288 -2.44 9.04 -10.41
CA LEU A 288 -2.28 8.57 -11.79
C LEU A 288 -1.76 9.64 -12.75
N SER A 289 -1.71 10.90 -12.34
CA SER A 289 -1.19 12.00 -13.15
C SER A 289 0.27 11.75 -13.56
N THR A 290 0.66 12.31 -14.71
CA THR A 290 2.05 12.21 -15.17
C THR A 290 3.01 12.86 -14.16
N GLU A 291 2.60 13.95 -13.50
CA GLU A 291 3.43 14.64 -12.50
C GLU A 291 3.74 13.76 -11.28
N HIS A 292 2.81 12.90 -10.86
CA HIS A 292 3.03 12.01 -9.71
C HIS A 292 3.67 10.67 -10.12
N GLN A 293 3.23 10.06 -11.22
CA GLN A 293 3.76 8.78 -11.69
C GLN A 293 5.26 8.85 -12.00
N SER A 294 5.72 9.97 -12.58
CA SER A 294 7.12 10.14 -13.00
C SER A 294 8.13 10.14 -11.85
N VAL A 295 7.68 10.29 -10.60
CA VAL A 295 8.56 10.32 -9.41
C VAL A 295 8.47 9.08 -8.52
N ARG A 296 7.66 8.07 -8.90
CA ARG A 296 7.35 6.88 -8.06
C ARG A 296 8.15 5.62 -8.42
N GLY A 297 8.88 5.61 -9.54
CA GLY A 297 9.59 4.43 -10.04
C GLY A 297 8.88 3.84 -11.24
N TRP A 298 8.58 2.53 -11.23
CA TRP A 298 7.74 1.95 -12.28
C TRP A 298 6.32 2.51 -12.20
N SER A 299 5.82 2.95 -13.35
CA SER A 299 4.43 3.36 -13.50
C SER A 299 3.54 2.16 -13.79
N VAL A 300 2.27 2.26 -13.36
CA VAL A 300 1.19 1.36 -13.81
C VAL A 300 0.69 1.71 -15.22
N ARG A 301 1.11 2.87 -15.77
CA ARG A 301 0.69 3.36 -17.07
C ARG A 301 1.61 2.93 -18.19
N GLU A 302 1.05 2.50 -19.30
CA GLU A 302 1.76 2.06 -20.49
C GLU A 302 2.34 3.23 -21.30
N ASP A 303 1.76 4.42 -21.20
CA ASP A 303 2.20 5.60 -21.95
C ASP A 303 3.40 6.31 -21.32
N LEU A 304 3.84 5.87 -20.14
CA LEU A 304 5.03 6.38 -19.46
C LEU A 304 6.24 5.44 -19.66
N PRO A 305 7.45 6.01 -19.78
CA PRO A 305 8.65 5.20 -19.98
C PRO A 305 8.97 4.38 -18.72
N ALA A 306 9.67 3.27 -18.92
CA ALA A 306 10.26 2.53 -17.83
C ALA A 306 11.36 3.36 -17.11
N PRO A 307 11.64 3.08 -15.83
CA PRO A 307 12.79 3.63 -15.13
C PRO A 307 14.09 3.36 -15.88
N VAL A 308 15.05 4.29 -15.78
CA VAL A 308 16.37 4.13 -16.42
C VAL A 308 17.04 2.84 -15.97
N GLY A 309 17.41 1.98 -16.93
CA GLY A 309 18.07 0.70 -16.67
C GLY A 309 17.13 -0.48 -16.44
N PHE A 310 15.81 -0.28 -16.56
CA PHE A 310 14.80 -1.32 -16.39
C PHE A 310 13.85 -1.38 -17.59
N SER A 311 13.26 -2.55 -17.80
CA SER A 311 12.07 -2.70 -18.67
C SER A 311 10.83 -2.20 -17.93
N LYS A 312 9.69 -2.13 -18.62
CA LYS A 312 8.41 -1.96 -17.93
C LYS A 312 8.19 -3.15 -17.00
N ILE A 313 7.47 -2.97 -15.90
CA ILE A 313 7.42 -4.00 -14.85
C ILE A 313 6.81 -5.32 -15.33
N TRP A 314 5.87 -5.29 -16.28
CA TRP A 314 5.26 -6.46 -16.90
C TRP A 314 6.15 -7.14 -17.96
N GLU A 315 7.27 -6.52 -18.32
CA GLU A 315 8.31 -7.06 -19.22
C GLU A 315 9.62 -7.33 -18.47
N GLN A 316 9.67 -7.05 -17.16
CA GLN A 316 10.89 -7.09 -16.38
C GLN A 316 11.23 -8.53 -16.01
N GLU A 317 12.38 -9.00 -16.49
CA GLU A 317 12.93 -10.29 -16.06
C GLU A 317 13.15 -10.32 -14.54
N GLY A 318 12.93 -11.50 -13.95
CA GLY A 318 13.05 -11.74 -12.51
C GLY A 318 11.79 -11.44 -11.70
N THR A 319 10.67 -11.05 -12.32
CA THR A 319 9.40 -10.91 -11.61
C THR A 319 8.21 -11.24 -12.52
N ASN A 320 7.16 -11.81 -11.94
CA ASN A 320 5.82 -11.81 -12.54
C ASN A 320 4.91 -10.91 -11.68
N VAL A 321 4.66 -9.71 -12.18
CA VAL A 321 3.97 -8.63 -11.47
C VAL A 321 2.48 -8.92 -11.18
N THR A 322 1.86 -9.88 -11.87
CA THR A 322 0.47 -10.32 -11.59
C THR A 322 0.40 -11.52 -10.65
N ALA A 323 1.49 -12.29 -10.53
CA ALA A 323 1.49 -13.54 -9.76
C ALA A 323 1.14 -13.35 -8.28
N PHE A 324 1.50 -12.21 -7.68
CA PHE A 324 1.12 -11.92 -6.30
C PHE A 324 -0.39 -11.81 -6.12
N GLY A 325 -1.10 -11.15 -7.04
CA GLY A 325 -2.56 -11.03 -6.98
C GLY A 325 -3.26 -12.38 -7.17
N GLU A 326 -2.76 -13.21 -8.09
CA GLU A 326 -3.24 -14.57 -8.30
C GLU A 326 -3.02 -15.44 -7.06
N TRP A 327 -1.81 -15.40 -6.49
CA TRP A 327 -1.45 -16.12 -5.27
C TRP A 327 -2.29 -15.66 -4.06
N MET A 328 -2.50 -14.35 -3.91
CA MET A 328 -3.33 -13.76 -2.86
C MET A 328 -4.79 -14.19 -2.95
N SER A 329 -5.28 -14.57 -4.14
CA SER A 329 -6.66 -15.00 -4.33
C SER A 329 -6.90 -16.45 -3.83
N ASP A 330 -5.86 -17.29 -3.77
CA ASP A 330 -5.93 -18.62 -3.13
C ASP A 330 -5.63 -18.52 -1.63
N ARG A 331 -6.60 -18.06 -0.84
CA ARG A 331 -6.44 -17.87 0.62
C ARG A 331 -6.07 -19.15 1.36
N ALA A 332 -6.51 -20.31 0.87
CA ALA A 332 -6.16 -21.59 1.47
C ALA A 332 -4.67 -21.90 1.26
N ASN A 333 -4.11 -21.57 0.09
CA ASN A 333 -2.67 -21.70 -0.13
C ASN A 333 -1.86 -20.71 0.73
N VAL A 334 -2.29 -19.45 0.79
CA VAL A 334 -1.66 -18.42 1.64
C VAL A 334 -1.60 -18.89 3.10
N GLU A 335 -2.71 -19.39 3.64
CA GLU A 335 -2.80 -19.90 5.00
C GLU A 335 -1.84 -21.07 5.26
N ARG A 336 -1.84 -22.09 4.37
CA ARG A 336 -0.95 -23.24 4.49
C ARG A 336 0.52 -22.82 4.49
N MET A 337 0.90 -21.90 3.60
CA MET A 337 2.27 -21.38 3.54
C MET A 337 2.62 -20.60 4.80
N ARG A 338 1.72 -19.73 5.28
CA ARG A 338 1.89 -18.97 6.51
C ARG A 338 2.18 -19.87 7.70
N PHE A 339 1.38 -20.92 7.89
CA PHE A 339 1.56 -21.85 9.00
C PHE A 339 2.77 -22.76 8.84
N TRP A 340 3.21 -23.05 7.60
CA TRP A 340 4.47 -23.73 7.38
C TRP A 340 5.66 -22.90 7.90
N PHE A 341 5.71 -21.61 7.55
CA PHE A 341 6.75 -20.71 8.09
C PHE A 341 6.62 -20.54 9.61
N GLU A 342 5.41 -20.31 10.13
CA GLU A 342 5.16 -20.16 11.57
C GLU A 342 5.63 -21.39 12.37
N ASN A 343 5.43 -22.60 11.84
CA ASN A 343 5.93 -23.82 12.48
C ASN A 343 7.47 -23.86 12.61
N LEU A 344 8.19 -23.17 11.73
CA LEU A 344 9.65 -23.15 11.71
C LEU A 344 10.25 -21.97 12.48
N ILE A 345 9.60 -20.81 12.51
CA ILE A 345 10.13 -19.57 13.12
C ILE A 345 9.33 -19.05 14.31
N GLY A 346 8.21 -19.69 14.62
CA GLY A 346 7.24 -19.24 15.62
C GLY A 346 6.30 -18.15 15.09
N SER A 347 5.32 -17.79 15.91
CA SER A 347 4.39 -16.68 15.60
C SER A 347 5.15 -15.35 15.60
N ALA A 348 4.68 -14.40 14.77
CA ALA A 348 5.30 -13.07 14.70
C ALA A 348 5.26 -12.38 16.07
N GLN A 349 6.43 -11.97 16.57
CA GLN A 349 6.60 -11.33 17.87
C GLN A 349 6.82 -9.83 17.75
N GLY A 350 6.46 -9.08 18.80
CA GLY A 350 6.69 -7.64 18.91
C GLY A 350 5.43 -6.80 18.77
N LEU A 351 5.57 -5.50 19.04
CA LEU A 351 4.49 -4.54 18.87
C LEU A 351 4.14 -4.37 17.39
N SER A 352 2.98 -3.77 17.11
CA SER A 352 2.71 -3.28 15.75
C SER A 352 3.81 -2.29 15.35
N PRO A 353 4.31 -2.34 14.09
CA PRO A 353 5.33 -1.39 13.62
C PRO A 353 4.86 0.07 13.75
N LEU A 354 3.55 0.32 13.69
CA LEU A 354 2.97 1.65 13.90
C LEU A 354 3.17 2.22 15.33
N LYS A 355 3.62 1.40 16.28
CA LYS A 355 3.69 1.74 17.73
C LYS A 355 4.93 1.20 18.42
N ASP A 356 5.92 0.70 17.68
CA ASP A 356 7.13 0.11 18.25
C ASP A 356 8.23 1.14 18.57
N ASN A 357 8.08 2.38 18.08
CA ASN A 357 9.02 3.51 18.22
C ASN A 357 10.39 3.25 17.59
N LEU A 358 10.46 2.44 16.53
CA LEU A 358 11.70 2.16 15.81
C LEU A 358 12.05 3.19 14.73
#